data_AF-A0A0S8G0A7-F1
#
_entry.id   AF-A0A0S8G0A7-F1
#
_cell.length_a   1.000
_cell.length_b   1.000
_cell.length_c   1.000
_cell.angle_alpha   90.00
_cell.angle_beta   90.00
_cell.angle_gamma   90.00
#
_symmetry.space_group_name_H-M   'P 1'
#
loop_
_entity.id
_entity.type
_entity.pdbx_description
1 polymer ?
#
loop_
_entity_poly.entity_id
_entity_poly.type
_entity_poly.pdbx_seq_one_letter_code
_entity_poly.pdbx_strand_id
1 'polypeptide(L)'
;MEAELRGNTDDHRLHGSLGIAYAGLGRKDDAVREAKLGVELMPVERNAFDGIYRVEDLARVYAMVGEHEAAIDQLDYLLSIPGQISVPLLRIDPTWDALSENPRFQALLAKYDQPSE
;
A
#
# COMPACT_ATOMS: atom_id res chain seq x y z
N MET A 1 -1.16 9.84 23.33
CA MET A 1 -0.78 9.00 22.17
C MET A 1 0.08 9.78 21.17
N GLU A 2 -0.22 11.04 20.85
CA GLU A 2 0.64 11.86 19.98
C GLU A 2 2.03 12.23 20.56
N ALA A 3 2.18 12.20 21.89
CA ALA A 3 3.42 12.62 22.56
C ALA A 3 4.57 11.60 22.49
N GLU A 4 4.29 10.32 22.21
CA GLU A 4 5.30 9.26 22.13
C GLU A 4 6.02 9.19 20.78
N LEU A 5 5.48 9.86 19.75
CA LEU A 5 5.96 9.77 18.36
C LEU A 5 7.16 10.68 18.05
N ARG A 6 7.60 11.52 18.99
CA ARG A 6 8.77 12.41 18.77
C ARG A 6 10.12 11.71 18.99
N GLY A 7 10.12 10.44 19.40
CA GLY A 7 11.33 9.72 19.81
C GLY A 7 11.93 8.75 18.79
N ASN A 8 11.23 8.40 17.70
CA ASN A 8 11.78 7.45 16.72
C ASN A 8 11.21 7.71 15.31
N THR A 9 11.70 8.79 14.68
CA THR A 9 11.30 9.26 13.34
C THR A 9 11.74 8.34 12.19
N ASP A 10 12.43 7.24 12.51
CA ASP A 10 13.00 6.32 11.52
C ASP A 10 12.29 4.96 11.52
N ASP A 11 11.26 4.74 12.36
CA ASP A 11 10.48 3.50 12.33
C ASP A 11 9.50 3.55 11.15
N HIS A 12 9.96 3.02 10.02
CA HIS A 12 9.20 2.85 8.78
C HIS A 12 7.81 2.21 8.97
N ARG A 13 7.61 1.40 10.01
CA ARG A 13 6.32 0.76 10.33
C ARG A 13 5.31 1.75 10.90
N LEU A 14 5.79 2.69 11.73
CA LEU A 14 4.96 3.74 12.30
C LEU A 14 4.42 4.67 11.21
N HIS A 15 5.24 5.00 10.22
CA HIS A 15 4.84 5.85 9.09
C HIS A 15 3.71 5.24 8.25
N GLY A 16 3.75 3.94 7.97
CA GLY A 16 2.62 3.27 7.30
C GLY A 16 1.34 3.29 8.14
N SER A 17 1.45 3.01 9.44
CA SER A 17 0.33 3.04 10.38
C SER A 17 -0.29 4.44 10.52
N LEU A 18 0.55 5.49 10.59
CA LEU A 18 0.10 6.89 10.60
C LEU A 18 -0.59 7.26 9.30
N GLY A 19 -0.06 6.81 8.16
CA GLY A 19 -0.69 7.00 6.85
C GLY A 19 -2.14 6.52 6.84
N ILE A 20 -2.37 5.29 7.30
CA ILE A 20 -3.70 4.66 7.36
C ILE A 20 -4.61 5.38 8.34
N ALA A 21 -4.09 5.72 9.53
CA ALA A 21 -4.85 6.46 10.54
C ALA A 21 -5.30 7.82 10.00
N TYR A 22 -4.43 8.56 9.31
CA TYR A 22 -4.77 9.82 8.69
C TYR A 22 -5.75 9.67 7.54
N ALA A 23 -5.65 8.60 6.74
CA ALA A 23 -6.62 8.31 5.68
C ALA A 23 -8.03 8.10 6.26
N GLY A 24 -8.15 7.31 7.33
CA GLY A 24 -9.41 7.10 8.04
C GLY A 24 -10.01 8.37 8.67
N LEU A 25 -9.17 9.36 8.98
CA LEU A 25 -9.60 10.68 9.47
C LEU A 25 -9.90 11.69 8.34
N GLY A 26 -9.81 11.27 7.07
CA GLY A 26 -9.99 12.15 5.91
C GLY A 26 -8.85 13.14 5.68
N ARG A 27 -7.70 12.97 6.37
CA ARG A 27 -6.50 13.81 6.23
C ARG A 27 -5.62 13.28 5.11
N LYS A 28 -6.10 13.43 3.88
CA LYS A 28 -5.47 12.86 2.66
C LYS A 28 -3.98 13.19 2.52
N ASP A 29 -3.61 14.47 2.62
CA ASP A 29 -2.22 14.88 2.34
C ASP A 29 -1.25 14.33 3.40
N ASP A 30 -1.66 14.32 4.66
CA ASP A 30 -0.89 13.72 5.75
C ASP A 30 -0.77 12.21 5.57
N ALA A 31 -1.86 11.55 5.17
CA ALA A 31 -1.88 10.12 4.95
C ALA A 31 -0.85 9.68 3.90
N VAL A 32 -0.88 10.33 2.74
CA VAL A 32 0.03 10.04 1.63
C VAL A 32 1.47 10.38 2.00
N ARG A 33 1.70 11.51 2.68
CA ARG A 33 3.04 11.92 3.11
C ARG A 33 3.68 10.89 4.03
N GLU A 34 2.96 10.45 5.06
CA GLU A 34 3.48 9.45 6.00
C GLU A 34 3.73 8.11 5.33
N ALA A 35 2.80 7.62 4.51
CA ALA A 35 2.99 6.33 3.83
C ALA A 35 4.19 6.34 2.86
N LYS A 36 4.40 7.44 2.13
CA LYS A 36 5.60 7.61 1.28
C LYS A 36 6.89 7.60 2.10
N LEU A 37 6.92 8.30 3.23
CA LEU A 37 8.09 8.30 4.11
C LEU A 37 8.40 6.89 4.63
N GLY A 38 7.38 6.06 4.89
CA GLY A 38 7.57 4.65 5.22
C GLY A 38 8.33 3.87 4.13
N VAL A 39 7.99 4.08 2.86
CA VAL A 39 8.69 3.48 1.71
C VAL A 39 10.10 4.04 1.56
N GLU A 40 10.30 5.35 1.73
CA GLU A 40 11.62 5.98 1.63
C GLU A 40 12.60 5.49 2.71
N LEU A 41 12.11 5.28 3.94
CA LEU A 41 12.93 4.77 5.06
C LEU A 41 13.30 3.29 4.90
N MET A 42 12.40 2.50 4.31
CA MET A 42 12.59 1.07 4.06
C MET A 42 12.18 0.68 2.64
N PRO A 43 13.03 0.99 1.63
CA PRO A 43 12.78 0.60 0.26
C PRO A 43 12.99 -0.91 0.09
N VAL A 44 12.34 -1.52 -0.91
CA VAL A 44 12.41 -2.97 -1.18
C VAL A 44 13.84 -3.41 -1.46
N GLU A 45 14.64 -2.56 -2.12
CA GLU A 45 16.04 -2.82 -2.44
C GLU A 45 16.92 -2.95 -1.19
N ARG A 46 16.52 -2.30 -0.08
CA ARG A 46 17.25 -2.38 1.19
C ARG A 46 16.90 -3.66 1.95
N ASN A 47 15.61 -3.97 2.01
CA ASN A 47 15.10 -5.20 2.63
C ASN A 47 13.78 -5.55 1.95
N ALA A 48 13.79 -6.62 1.16
CA ALA A 48 12.62 -7.03 0.40
C ALA A 48 11.45 -7.43 1.31
N PHE A 49 11.73 -8.07 2.45
CA PHE A 49 10.71 -8.50 3.39
C PHE A 49 9.97 -7.30 3.99
N ASP A 50 10.70 -6.35 4.58
CA ASP A 50 10.09 -5.19 5.23
C ASP A 50 9.56 -4.15 4.24
N GLY A 51 10.25 -3.97 3.11
CA GLY A 51 9.92 -2.97 2.10
C GLY A 51 8.61 -3.27 1.37
N ILE A 52 8.31 -4.55 1.09
CA ILE A 52 7.03 -4.96 0.48
C ILE A 52 5.85 -4.48 1.33
N TYR A 53 5.93 -4.63 2.65
CA TYR A 53 4.88 -4.14 3.55
C TYR A 53 4.74 -2.61 3.55
N ARG A 54 5.81 -1.87 3.25
CA ARG A 54 5.73 -0.40 3.14
C ARG A 54 5.00 0.02 1.88
N VAL A 55 5.29 -0.65 0.77
CA VAL A 55 4.59 -0.40 -0.50
C VAL A 55 3.12 -0.81 -0.40
N GLU A 56 2.81 -1.90 0.30
CA GLU A 56 1.42 -2.31 0.58
C GLU A 56 0.67 -1.25 1.41
N ASP A 57 1.30 -0.73 2.47
CA ASP A 57 0.71 0.35 3.27
C ASP A 57 0.42 1.60 2.42
N LEU A 58 1.33 1.95 1.51
CA LEU A 58 1.13 3.06 0.56
C LEU A 58 -0.02 2.79 -0.41
N ALA A 59 -0.11 1.57 -0.95
CA ALA A 59 -1.21 1.16 -1.82
C ALA A 59 -2.57 1.28 -1.10
N ARG A 60 -2.65 0.79 0.14
CA ARG A 60 -3.85 0.89 0.98
C ARG A 60 -4.23 2.35 1.24
N VAL A 61 -3.26 3.20 1.59
CA VAL A 61 -3.52 4.63 1.81
C VAL A 61 -4.08 5.28 0.56
N TYR A 62 -3.50 5.03 -0.61
CA TYR A 62 -4.02 5.57 -1.86
C TYR A 62 -5.46 5.11 -2.15
N ALA A 63 -5.78 3.83 -1.93
CA ALA A 63 -7.13 3.31 -2.10
C ALA A 63 -8.12 4.03 -1.15
N MET A 64 -7.75 4.17 0.14
CA MET A 64 -8.60 4.81 1.15
C MET A 64 -8.89 6.29 0.87
N VAL A 65 -7.96 7.02 0.25
CA VAL A 65 -8.11 8.46 -0.03
C VAL A 65 -8.59 8.76 -1.45
N GLY A 66 -9.01 7.74 -2.20
CA GLY A 66 -9.56 7.88 -3.55
C GLY A 66 -8.53 8.03 -4.67
N GLU A 67 -7.24 7.85 -4.40
CA GLU A 67 -6.14 7.89 -5.38
C GLU A 67 -5.98 6.52 -6.06
N HIS A 68 -7.06 6.03 -6.67
CA HIS A 68 -7.17 4.64 -7.14
C HIS A 68 -6.10 4.26 -8.15
N GLU A 69 -5.75 5.16 -9.06
CA GLU A 69 -4.72 4.92 -10.08
C GLU A 69 -3.35 4.69 -9.44
N ALA A 70 -2.99 5.50 -8.44
CA ALA A 70 -1.74 5.34 -7.72
C ALA A 70 -1.71 4.07 -6.86
N ALA A 71 -2.85 3.68 -6.28
CA ALA A 71 -3.00 2.40 -5.58
C ALA A 71 -2.74 1.22 -6.53
N ILE A 72 -3.36 1.23 -7.72
CA ILE A 72 -3.21 0.20 -8.75
C ILE A 72 -1.75 0.09 -9.22
N ASP A 73 -1.05 1.22 -9.37
CA ASP A 73 0.37 1.20 -9.75
C ASP A 73 1.25 0.50 -8.69
N GLN A 74 0.95 0.71 -7.40
CA GLN A 74 1.67 -0.01 -6.32
C GLN A 74 1.33 -1.51 -6.31
N LEU A 75 0.06 -1.87 -6.54
CA LEU A 75 -0.36 -3.27 -6.62
C LEU A 75 0.25 -4.00 -7.82
N ASP A 76 0.42 -3.34 -8.97
CA ASP A 76 1.11 -3.92 -10.13
C ASP A 76 2.58 -4.22 -9.82
N TYR A 77 3.26 -3.28 -9.16
CA TYR A 77 4.62 -3.51 -8.69
C TYR A 77 4.68 -4.70 -7.72
N LEU A 78 3.79 -4.76 -6.72
CA LEU A 78 3.77 -5.83 -5.72
C LEU A 78 3.45 -7.21 -6.31
N LEU A 79 2.59 -7.29 -7.32
CA LEU A 79 2.30 -8.53 -8.05
C LEU A 79 3.45 -8.96 -8.97
N SER A 80 4.31 -8.03 -9.39
CA SER A 80 5.46 -8.32 -10.26
C SER A 80 6.67 -8.92 -9.54
N ILE A 81 6.69 -8.90 -8.21
CA ILE A 81 7.78 -9.42 -7.38
C ILE A 81 7.28 -10.51 -6.43
N PRO A 82 8.15 -11.42 -5.94
CA PRO A 82 7.76 -12.38 -4.91
C PRO A 82 7.30 -11.66 -3.63
N GLY A 83 6.09 -11.94 -3.18
CA GLY A 83 5.49 -11.30 -2.01
C GLY A 83 4.19 -11.96 -1.57
N GLN A 84 3.49 -11.33 -0.62
CA GLN A 84 2.23 -11.85 -0.08
C GLN A 84 1.00 -11.40 -0.90
N ILE A 85 1.10 -10.26 -1.60
CA ILE A 85 0.04 -9.80 -2.49
C ILE A 85 -0.11 -10.77 -3.65
N SER A 86 -1.35 -11.20 -3.89
CA SER A 86 -1.73 -12.11 -4.96
C SER A 86 -3.15 -11.80 -5.41
N VAL A 87 -3.52 -12.19 -6.64
CA VAL A 87 -4.87 -11.98 -7.17
C VAL A 87 -5.96 -12.56 -6.26
N PRO A 88 -5.83 -13.79 -5.70
CA PRO A 88 -6.80 -14.30 -4.74
C PRO A 88 -6.94 -13.42 -3.49
N LEU A 89 -5.83 -12.91 -2.93
CA LEU A 89 -5.86 -12.03 -1.77
C LEU A 89 -6.60 -10.72 -2.09
N LEU A 90 -6.29 -10.10 -3.23
CA LEU A 90 -6.92 -8.85 -3.67
C LEU A 90 -8.44 -8.98 -3.89
N ARG A 91 -8.92 -10.19 -4.22
CA ARG A 91 -10.36 -10.46 -4.40
C ARG A 91 -11.13 -10.66 -3.10
N ILE A 92 -10.45 -11.04 -2.01
CA ILE A 92 -11.12 -11.37 -0.73
C ILE A 92 -10.94 -10.30 0.34
N ASP A 93 -9.92 -9.45 0.23
CA ASP A 93 -9.62 -8.41 1.21
C ASP A 93 -10.45 -7.14 0.91
N PRO A 94 -11.38 -6.74 1.81
CA PRO A 94 -12.27 -5.60 1.60
C PRO A 94 -11.55 -4.25 1.53
N THR A 95 -10.26 -4.20 1.90
CA THR A 95 -9.40 -3.03 1.71
C THR A 95 -9.43 -2.54 0.26
N TRP A 96 -9.58 -3.46 -0.71
CA TRP A 96 -9.49 -3.18 -2.14
C TRP A 96 -10.85 -3.01 -2.81
N ASP A 97 -11.96 -3.08 -2.07
CA ASP A 97 -13.32 -2.96 -2.62
C ASP A 97 -13.53 -1.63 -3.36
N ALA A 98 -12.89 -0.55 -2.90
CA ALA A 98 -12.91 0.76 -3.56
C ALA A 98 -12.33 0.75 -4.99
N LEU A 99 -11.48 -0.24 -5.31
CA LEU A 99 -10.87 -0.42 -6.63
C LEU A 99 -11.67 -1.37 -7.53
N SER A 100 -12.65 -2.10 -6.98
CA SER A 100 -13.34 -3.19 -7.68
C SER A 100 -14.03 -2.76 -8.98
N GLU A 101 -14.57 -1.54 -9.04
CA GLU A 101 -15.20 -0.99 -10.24
C GLU A 101 -14.21 -0.35 -11.22
N ASN A 102 -12.92 -0.22 -10.86
CA ASN A 102 -11.92 0.40 -11.71
C ASN A 102 -11.48 -0.56 -12.85
N PRO A 103 -11.61 -0.17 -14.13
CA PRO A 103 -11.23 -1.03 -15.26
C PRO A 103 -9.74 -1.44 -15.27
N ARG A 104 -8.82 -0.57 -14.81
CA ARG A 104 -7.39 -0.92 -14.69
C ARG A 104 -7.15 -1.93 -13.59
N PHE A 105 -7.91 -1.89 -12.49
CA PHE A 105 -7.81 -2.91 -11.45
C PHE A 105 -8.28 -4.27 -11.98
N GLN A 106 -9.39 -4.31 -12.72
CA GLN A 106 -9.86 -5.55 -13.36
C GLN A 106 -8.84 -6.10 -14.38
N ALA A 107 -8.23 -5.22 -15.19
CA ALA A 107 -7.16 -5.61 -16.11
C ALA A 107 -5.92 -6.12 -15.37
N LEU A 108 -5.58 -5.51 -14.23
CA LEU A 108 -4.48 -5.95 -13.37
C LEU A 108 -4.74 -7.36 -12.83
N LEU A 109 -5.94 -7.64 -12.31
CA LEU A 109 -6.29 -8.97 -11.84
C LEU A 109 -6.15 -9.98 -12.99
N ALA A 110 -6.71 -9.70 -14.17
CA ALA A 110 -6.60 -10.58 -15.32
C ALA A 110 -5.14 -10.85 -15.76
N LYS A 111 -4.26 -9.85 -15.67
CA LYS A 111 -2.82 -9.98 -15.98
C LYS A 111 -2.11 -11.01 -15.09
N TYR A 112 -2.47 -11.09 -13.81
CA TYR A 112 -1.78 -11.93 -12.82
C TYR A 112 -2.60 -13.15 -12.33
N ASP A 113 -3.81 -13.38 -12.87
CA ASP A 113 -4.67 -14.53 -12.52
C ASP A 113 -4.23 -15.84 -13.19
N GLN A 114 -3.32 -15.76 -14.18
CA GLN A 114 -2.81 -16.95 -14.85
C GLN A 114 -1.71 -17.60 -14.01
N PRO A 115 -1.68 -18.95 -13.90
CA PRO A 115 -0.56 -19.64 -13.29
C PRO A 115 0.71 -19.28 -14.08
N SER A 116 1.76 -18.85 -13.38
CA SER A 116 3.11 -18.82 -13.94
C SER A 116 3.44 -20.23 -14.45
N GLU A 117 3.59 -20.37 -15.78
CA GLU A 117 4.06 -21.60 -16.44
C GLU A 117 5.39 -22.11 -15.87
#